data_AF-A0A067PW24-F1
#
_entry.id   AF-A0A067PW24-F1
#
_cell.length_a   1.000
_cell.length_b   1.000
_cell.length_c   1.000
_cell.angle_alpha   90.00
_cell.angle_beta   90.00
_cell.angle_gamma   90.00
#
_symmetry.space_group_name_H-M   'P 1'
#
loop_
_entity.id
_entity.type
_entity.pdbx_description
1 polymer ?
#
loop_
_entity_poly.entity_id
_entity_poly.type
_entity_poly.pdbx_seq_one_letter_code
_entity_poly.pdbx_strand_id
1 'polypeptide(L)'
;MSQSQDIEAVTTAISTEGQPDNKTRRYDRQLRLWAATGQSALESSRILVISASATATSILKNLVLPGIGHFTILDHELVSPEDAGNNFFFEGYKSIGKSRAEEAVRLLGELNDGVEGKADTRNVEDLLNTDQQYFAQFTLIIVHNLRPSLLQKLADFLWSDSSYPPLIAVRSAGFLAQFFIQFHEHTIIESHSEMAPSLRIDKPFPSLLEHALSLDFDNMDPTEHAHIPYVVILVRAIEDWKKSHGGQPPKTYAEKKEFKKGLLSMKKKVDEENFDEAEAQAYRAWTETGVPSEISSLFQDPSLSSLSPSSPEFFHLLAALHKFTLRPPHTLPLTSTLPDMRSDTKNYIHLQTLYKKQAEEEKAIFKDLVKAGGVEIDDELIDLFVKNAHGLLVLRGKQIWAFDSDRAGLANALATSPRETSTHLAMSALTAFTSKNPTSTPTAEDLRSIVEDTVGPDAELPSHIDDAVGEIARAPTADLPNVAAFLGGMVAQEAIKMITKQYVPQRGYTVVDMVEMWTGAVGA
;
A
#
# COMPACT_ATOMS: atom_id res chain seq x y z
N MET A 1 41.42 0.09 1.08
CA MET A 1 40.75 1.32 0.63
C MET A 1 39.27 1.03 0.59
N SER A 2 38.50 1.95 1.15
CA SER A 2 37.10 1.82 1.57
C SER A 2 36.15 1.33 0.47
N GLN A 3 35.44 0.25 0.74
CA GLN A 3 34.08 0.02 0.24
C GLN A 3 33.26 -0.65 1.36
N SER A 4 33.02 0.10 2.44
CA SER A 4 31.78 -0.05 3.19
C SER A 4 30.70 0.60 2.33
N GLN A 5 29.92 -0.19 1.61
CA GLN A 5 28.78 0.34 0.87
C GLN A 5 27.69 0.70 1.87
N ASP A 6 27.46 2.00 2.01
CA ASP A 6 26.38 2.60 2.77
C ASP A 6 25.03 2.08 2.25
N ILE A 7 24.02 2.00 3.11
CA ILE A 7 22.69 1.45 2.79
C ILE A 7 21.99 2.21 1.65
N GLU A 8 22.46 3.43 1.32
CA GLU A 8 22.04 4.17 0.12
C GLU A 8 22.44 3.49 -1.20
N ALA A 9 23.48 2.65 -1.22
CA ALA A 9 23.98 2.00 -2.44
C ALA A 9 23.10 0.84 -2.92
N VAL A 10 22.39 0.15 -2.00
CA VAL A 10 21.52 -0.98 -2.35
C VAL A 10 20.15 -0.50 -2.88
N THR A 11 19.75 0.73 -2.56
CA THR A 11 18.58 1.39 -3.17
C THR A 11 18.91 2.12 -4.48
N THR A 12 20.18 2.19 -4.87
CA THR A 12 20.65 2.80 -6.13
C THR A 12 21.35 1.79 -7.04
N ALA A 13 20.69 0.65 -7.31
CA ALA A 13 20.97 -0.13 -8.52
C ALA A 13 20.43 0.58 -9.80
N ILE A 14 20.69 1.88 -9.90
CA ILE A 14 20.80 2.64 -11.16
C ILE A 14 22.20 3.27 -11.13
N SER A 15 23.22 2.43 -10.98
CA SER A 15 24.60 2.85 -11.24
C SER A 15 24.86 2.63 -12.73
N THR A 16 24.28 3.49 -13.58
CA THR A 16 24.86 3.71 -14.91
C THR A 16 26.13 4.54 -14.70
N GLU A 17 27.26 4.11 -15.27
CA GLU A 17 28.48 4.91 -15.32
C GLU A 17 28.19 6.21 -16.09
N GLY A 18 27.77 7.27 -15.38
CA GLY A 18 27.37 8.54 -15.97
C GLY A 18 26.61 9.43 -14.98
N GLN A 19 26.50 10.72 -15.30
CA GLN A 19 25.58 11.60 -14.56
C GLN A 19 24.14 11.10 -14.81
N PRO A 20 23.32 10.88 -13.77
CA PRO A 20 21.94 10.45 -13.96
C PRO A 20 21.21 11.44 -14.88
N ASP A 21 20.38 10.91 -15.77
CA ASP A 21 19.64 11.74 -16.71
C ASP A 21 18.73 12.74 -15.98
N ASN A 22 18.27 13.79 -16.67
CA ASN A 22 17.48 14.85 -16.05
C ASN A 22 16.21 14.31 -15.37
N LYS A 23 15.66 13.22 -15.89
CA LYS A 23 14.46 12.56 -15.37
C LYS A 23 14.74 11.84 -14.05
N THR A 24 15.80 11.03 -14.00
CA THR A 24 16.28 10.36 -12.79
C THR A 24 16.62 11.39 -11.71
N ARG A 25 17.25 12.51 -12.08
CA ARG A 25 17.54 13.61 -11.15
C ARG A 25 16.28 14.30 -10.62
N ARG A 26 15.27 14.49 -11.46
CA ARG A 26 13.97 15.09 -11.07
C ARG A 26 13.22 14.21 -10.08
N TYR A 27 13.20 12.90 -10.33
CA TYR A 27 12.43 11.93 -9.55
C TYR A 27 13.26 11.17 -8.51
N ASP A 28 14.53 11.52 -8.25
CA ASP A 28 15.42 10.79 -7.32
C ASP A 28 14.76 10.49 -5.97
N ARG A 29 14.13 11.51 -5.35
CA ARG A 29 13.51 11.37 -4.03
C ARG A 29 12.35 10.37 -4.00
N GLN A 30 11.57 10.30 -5.08
CA GLN A 30 10.42 9.40 -5.17
C GLN A 30 10.80 8.01 -5.70
N LEU A 31 11.84 7.91 -6.53
CA LEU A 31 12.44 6.64 -6.92
C LEU A 31 12.97 5.87 -5.71
N ARG A 32 13.41 6.55 -4.64
CA ARG A 32 13.77 5.91 -3.37
C ARG A 32 12.59 5.28 -2.62
N LEU A 33 11.36 5.65 -2.95
CA LEU A 33 10.13 5.12 -2.34
C LEU A 33 9.57 3.95 -3.15
N TRP A 34 9.38 4.13 -4.46
CA TRP A 34 8.69 3.16 -5.32
C TRP A 34 9.52 2.59 -6.48
N ALA A 35 10.83 2.86 -6.47
CA ALA A 35 11.80 2.39 -7.47
C ALA A 35 11.43 2.76 -8.92
N ALA A 36 12.21 2.25 -9.87
CA ALA A 36 11.97 2.46 -11.30
C ALA A 36 10.68 1.78 -11.79
N THR A 37 10.29 0.65 -11.19
CA THR A 37 9.07 -0.10 -11.53
C THR A 37 7.82 0.71 -11.21
N GLY A 38 7.73 1.28 -10.01
CA GLY A 38 6.64 2.17 -9.63
C GLY A 38 6.58 3.42 -10.51
N GLN A 39 7.75 4.01 -10.83
CA GLN A 39 7.79 5.16 -11.73
C GLN A 39 7.29 4.81 -13.15
N SER A 40 7.68 3.66 -13.69
CA SER A 40 7.21 3.19 -14.99
C SER A 40 5.70 2.97 -15.00
N ALA A 41 5.11 2.48 -13.90
CA ALA A 41 3.67 2.32 -13.75
C ALA A 41 2.95 3.68 -13.75
N LEU A 42 3.48 4.68 -13.04
CA LEU A 42 2.94 6.05 -13.06
C LEU A 42 2.95 6.63 -14.48
N GLU A 43 4.08 6.54 -15.16
CA GLU A 43 4.26 7.10 -16.50
C GLU A 43 3.44 6.41 -17.59
N SER A 44 3.03 5.15 -17.36
CA SER A 44 2.16 4.42 -18.27
C SER A 44 0.67 4.62 -17.96
N SER A 45 0.35 5.28 -16.84
CA SER A 45 -1.03 5.42 -16.36
C SER A 45 -1.82 6.52 -17.09
N ARG A 46 -3.13 6.29 -17.23
CA ARG A 46 -4.10 7.22 -17.79
C ARG A 46 -5.18 7.52 -16.76
N ILE A 47 -5.19 8.73 -16.21
CA ILE A 47 -6.09 9.10 -15.12
C ILE A 47 -7.24 9.95 -15.65
N LEU A 48 -8.49 9.61 -15.33
CA LEU A 48 -9.63 10.48 -15.56
C LEU A 48 -10.01 11.15 -14.25
N VAL A 49 -10.19 12.47 -14.28
CA VAL A 49 -10.74 13.23 -13.16
C VAL A 49 -12.00 13.94 -13.62
N ILE A 50 -13.12 13.66 -12.95
CA ILE A 50 -14.42 14.28 -13.23
C ILE A 50 -14.62 15.40 -12.21
N SER A 51 -14.67 16.65 -12.71
CA SER A 51 -14.57 17.93 -11.98
C SER A 51 -13.19 18.59 -12.10
N ALA A 52 -13.19 19.92 -12.17
CA ALA A 52 -12.03 20.81 -12.07
C ALA A 52 -12.09 21.69 -10.80
N SER A 53 -12.67 21.18 -9.72
CA SER A 53 -12.73 21.84 -8.40
C SER A 53 -11.34 22.07 -7.78
N ALA A 54 -11.29 22.81 -6.67
CA ALA A 54 -10.06 23.00 -5.91
C ALA A 54 -9.54 21.66 -5.36
N THR A 55 -10.43 20.78 -4.90
CA THR A 55 -10.05 19.41 -4.49
C THR A 55 -9.49 18.61 -5.68
N ALA A 56 -10.20 18.57 -6.81
CA ALA A 56 -9.79 17.78 -7.98
C ALA A 56 -8.43 18.23 -8.55
N THR A 57 -8.23 19.54 -8.67
CA THR A 57 -6.95 20.10 -9.13
C THR A 57 -5.84 19.92 -8.09
N SER A 58 -6.13 19.93 -6.80
CA SER A 58 -5.16 19.60 -5.74
C SER A 58 -4.72 18.14 -5.78
N ILE A 59 -5.64 17.20 -6.07
CA ILE A 59 -5.32 15.79 -6.33
C ILE A 59 -4.40 15.69 -7.55
N LEU A 60 -4.80 16.30 -8.68
CA LEU A 60 -4.04 16.25 -9.92
C LEU A 60 -2.65 16.85 -9.78
N LYS A 61 -2.48 17.97 -9.08
CA LYS A 61 -1.16 18.54 -8.79
C LYS A 61 -0.23 17.49 -8.17
N ASN A 62 -0.72 16.71 -7.20
CA ASN A 62 0.06 15.68 -6.53
C ASN A 62 0.24 14.39 -7.35
N LEU A 63 -0.39 14.27 -8.53
CA LEU A 63 -0.17 13.19 -9.49
C LEU A 63 0.71 13.64 -10.67
N VAL A 64 0.52 14.87 -11.14
CA VAL A 64 1.31 15.50 -12.22
C VAL A 64 2.75 15.71 -11.77
N LEU A 65 2.99 16.18 -10.54
CA LEU A 65 4.35 16.42 -10.04
C LEU A 65 5.21 15.14 -10.00
N PRO A 66 4.70 13.98 -9.52
CA PRO A 66 5.39 12.70 -9.62
C PRO A 66 5.51 12.12 -11.03
N GLY A 67 4.81 12.67 -12.03
CA GLY A 67 4.92 12.23 -13.41
C GLY A 67 4.02 11.05 -13.77
N ILE A 68 2.72 11.16 -13.52
CA ILE A 68 1.75 10.30 -14.22
C ILE A 68 1.87 10.49 -15.75
N GLY A 69 1.58 9.46 -16.54
CA GLY A 69 1.69 9.56 -18.01
C GLY A 69 0.72 10.56 -18.61
N HIS A 70 -0.57 10.38 -18.30
CA HIS A 70 -1.64 11.16 -18.90
C HIS A 70 -2.76 11.41 -17.89
N PHE A 71 -3.34 12.62 -17.95
CA PHE A 71 -4.60 12.91 -17.27
C PHE A 71 -5.62 13.58 -18.21
N THR A 72 -6.88 13.21 -18.04
CA THR A 72 -8.02 13.94 -18.62
C THR A 72 -8.84 14.58 -17.51
N ILE A 73 -9.15 15.88 -17.63
CA ILE A 73 -10.21 16.52 -16.85
C ILE A 73 -11.49 16.51 -17.68
N LEU A 74 -12.53 15.85 -17.17
CA LEU A 74 -13.89 15.88 -17.73
C LEU A 74 -14.73 16.87 -16.91
N ASP A 75 -14.91 18.06 -17.44
CA ASP A 75 -15.73 19.11 -16.83
C ASP A 75 -16.28 20.06 -17.89
N HIS A 76 -17.61 20.14 -17.96
CA HIS A 76 -18.35 20.96 -18.91
C HIS A 76 -18.68 22.36 -18.38
N GLU A 77 -18.45 22.60 -17.09
CA GLU A 77 -18.81 23.85 -16.43
C GLU A 77 -17.82 24.98 -16.75
N LEU A 78 -18.29 26.22 -16.55
CA LEU A 78 -17.47 27.42 -16.67
C LEU A 78 -16.97 27.86 -15.30
N VAL A 79 -15.79 28.48 -15.26
CA VAL A 79 -15.20 28.99 -14.02
C VAL A 79 -16.10 30.07 -13.44
N SER A 80 -16.59 29.83 -12.23
CA SER A 80 -17.37 30.79 -11.46
C SER A 80 -16.46 31.71 -10.62
N PRO A 81 -16.98 32.79 -10.01
CA PRO A 81 -16.22 33.60 -9.07
C PRO A 81 -15.75 32.84 -7.83
N GLU A 82 -16.55 31.86 -7.35
CA GLU A 82 -16.19 31.02 -6.20
C GLU A 82 -15.05 30.06 -6.55
N ASP A 83 -15.09 29.43 -7.72
CA ASP A 83 -14.00 28.61 -8.26
C ASP A 83 -12.70 29.41 -8.37
N ALA A 84 -12.78 30.61 -8.96
CA ALA A 84 -11.63 31.49 -9.14
C ALA A 84 -11.03 31.98 -7.80
N GLY A 85 -11.83 32.00 -6.73
CA GLY A 85 -11.40 32.43 -5.40
C GLY A 85 -10.78 31.33 -4.56
N ASN A 86 -11.10 30.06 -4.80
CA ASN A 86 -10.65 28.93 -3.98
C ASN A 86 -9.67 27.98 -4.69
N ASN A 87 -9.51 28.07 -6.01
CA ASN A 87 -8.68 27.15 -6.78
C ASN A 87 -7.37 27.81 -7.25
N PHE A 88 -6.23 27.24 -6.85
CA PHE A 88 -4.90 27.70 -7.25
C PHE A 88 -4.64 27.58 -8.76
N PHE A 89 -5.38 26.70 -9.44
CA PHE A 89 -5.26 26.44 -10.87
C PHE A 89 -6.29 27.22 -11.70
N PHE A 90 -6.72 28.39 -11.20
CA PHE A 90 -7.41 29.43 -11.97
C PHE A 90 -6.75 30.79 -11.72
N GLU A 91 -6.65 31.63 -12.75
CA GLU A 91 -6.07 32.99 -12.69
C GLU A 91 -7.05 34.04 -12.15
N GLY A 92 -7.70 33.73 -11.02
CA GLY A 92 -8.67 34.62 -10.37
C GLY A 92 -9.70 35.18 -11.37
N TYR A 93 -9.85 36.51 -11.39
CA TYR A 93 -10.80 37.19 -12.28
C TYR A 93 -10.62 36.90 -13.78
N LYS A 94 -9.42 36.55 -14.24
CA LYS A 94 -9.16 36.30 -15.67
C LYS A 94 -9.74 34.97 -16.15
N SER A 95 -9.95 34.00 -15.26
CA SER A 95 -10.47 32.69 -15.62
C SER A 95 -11.99 32.65 -15.61
N ILE A 96 -12.64 33.55 -14.89
CA ILE A 96 -14.11 33.60 -14.76
C ILE A 96 -14.76 33.62 -16.16
N GLY A 97 -15.69 32.68 -16.38
CA GLY A 97 -16.42 32.49 -17.63
C GLY A 97 -15.71 31.64 -18.69
N LYS A 98 -14.46 31.22 -18.47
CA LYS A 98 -13.78 30.22 -19.33
C LYS A 98 -14.16 28.80 -18.93
N SER A 99 -13.84 27.81 -19.78
CA SER A 99 -13.98 26.39 -19.41
C SER A 99 -13.07 26.06 -18.22
N ARG A 100 -13.64 25.41 -17.18
CA ARG A 100 -12.85 24.95 -16.03
C ARG A 100 -11.84 23.89 -16.45
N ALA A 101 -12.24 22.93 -17.29
CA ALA A 101 -11.36 21.86 -17.75
C ALA A 101 -10.16 22.43 -18.52
N GLU A 102 -10.38 23.31 -19.49
CA GLU A 102 -9.31 23.87 -20.31
C GLU A 102 -8.33 24.71 -19.48
N GLU A 103 -8.84 25.58 -18.60
CA GLU A 103 -7.99 26.44 -17.78
C GLU A 103 -7.19 25.63 -16.75
N ALA A 104 -7.82 24.63 -16.10
CA ALA A 104 -7.13 23.75 -15.16
C ALA A 104 -6.05 22.90 -15.85
N VAL A 105 -6.35 22.30 -17.01
CA VAL A 105 -5.37 21.51 -17.78
C VAL A 105 -4.18 22.37 -18.21
N ARG A 106 -4.44 23.60 -18.67
CA ARG A 106 -3.37 24.53 -19.06
C ARG A 106 -2.40 24.76 -17.91
N LEU A 107 -2.91 25.12 -16.73
CA LEU A 107 -2.08 25.46 -15.57
C LEU A 107 -1.45 24.23 -14.89
N LEU A 108 -2.14 23.09 -14.86
CA LEU A 108 -1.56 21.83 -14.38
C LEU A 108 -0.45 21.32 -15.30
N GLY A 109 -0.59 21.48 -16.62
CA GLY A 109 0.43 21.11 -17.60
C GLY A 109 1.75 21.86 -17.44
N GLU A 110 1.74 23.06 -16.83
CA GLU A 110 2.96 23.81 -16.52
C GLU A 110 3.82 23.14 -15.43
N LEU A 111 3.25 22.26 -14.60
CA LEU A 111 3.96 21.62 -13.50
C LEU A 111 4.95 20.55 -13.98
N ASN A 112 4.64 19.87 -15.09
CA ASN A 112 5.45 18.76 -15.58
C ASN A 112 5.26 18.52 -17.09
N ASP A 113 6.31 18.86 -17.85
CA ASP A 113 6.44 18.67 -19.29
C ASP A 113 6.47 17.19 -19.74
N GLY A 114 6.70 16.26 -18.80
CA GLY A 114 6.59 14.83 -19.05
C GLY A 114 5.18 14.26 -18.94
N VAL A 115 4.17 15.09 -18.65
CA VAL A 115 2.78 14.66 -18.42
C VAL A 115 1.87 15.21 -19.52
N GLU A 116 1.08 14.34 -20.14
CA GLU A 116 0.09 14.76 -21.13
C GLU A 116 -1.25 15.10 -20.45
N GLY A 117 -1.64 16.37 -20.50
CA GLY A 117 -2.93 16.85 -20.00
C GLY A 117 -3.95 17.06 -21.11
N LYS A 118 -5.18 16.56 -20.93
CA LYS A 118 -6.29 16.74 -21.86
C LYS A 118 -7.52 17.32 -21.16
N ALA A 119 -8.13 18.34 -21.77
CA ALA A 119 -9.44 18.85 -21.37
C ALA A 119 -10.54 18.17 -22.19
N ASP A 120 -11.58 17.71 -21.52
CA ASP A 120 -12.81 17.22 -22.13
C ASP A 120 -14.00 18.01 -21.58
N THR A 121 -14.60 18.84 -22.42
CA THR A 121 -15.69 19.74 -22.04
C THR A 121 -17.07 19.13 -22.26
N ARG A 122 -17.15 17.84 -22.60
CA ARG A 122 -18.42 17.13 -22.75
C ARG A 122 -19.10 16.95 -21.38
N ASN A 123 -20.42 16.87 -21.38
CA ASN A 123 -21.17 16.61 -20.16
C ASN A 123 -21.04 15.11 -19.77
N VAL A 124 -20.73 14.86 -18.49
CA VAL A 124 -20.57 13.49 -17.96
C VAL A 124 -21.86 12.67 -18.02
N GLU A 125 -23.03 13.29 -17.84
CA GLU A 125 -24.33 12.62 -17.98
C GLU A 125 -24.57 12.17 -19.41
N ASP A 126 -24.25 13.02 -20.40
CA ASP A 126 -24.36 12.67 -21.81
C ASP A 126 -23.45 11.48 -22.15
N LEU A 127 -22.20 11.48 -21.67
CA LEU A 127 -21.27 10.36 -21.89
C LEU A 127 -21.75 9.07 -21.21
N LEU A 128 -22.22 9.14 -19.97
CA LEU A 128 -22.79 7.98 -19.28
C LEU A 128 -24.02 7.41 -20.01
N ASN A 129 -24.75 8.23 -20.75
CA ASN A 129 -25.93 7.79 -21.51
C ASN A 129 -25.60 7.34 -22.94
N THR A 130 -24.51 7.82 -23.55
CA THR A 130 -24.23 7.63 -24.99
C THR A 130 -22.96 6.83 -25.29
N ASP A 131 -21.96 6.85 -24.40
CA ASP A 131 -20.65 6.20 -24.59
C ASP A 131 -20.00 5.85 -23.24
N GLN A 132 -20.55 4.84 -22.55
CA GLN A 132 -19.97 4.38 -21.28
C GLN A 132 -18.57 3.78 -21.45
N GLN A 133 -18.27 3.22 -22.63
CA GLN A 133 -16.97 2.60 -22.89
C GLN A 133 -15.83 3.61 -22.83
N TYR A 134 -16.11 4.90 -23.02
CA TYR A 134 -15.19 5.98 -22.74
C TYR A 134 -14.50 5.84 -21.38
N PHE A 135 -15.20 5.42 -20.33
CA PHE A 135 -14.65 5.32 -18.98
C PHE A 135 -13.71 4.10 -18.82
N ALA A 136 -13.92 3.02 -19.58
CA ALA A 136 -13.13 1.80 -19.47
C ALA A 136 -11.67 1.94 -19.98
N GLN A 137 -11.35 3.02 -20.71
CA GLN A 137 -10.01 3.22 -21.30
C GLN A 137 -8.96 3.77 -20.31
N PHE A 138 -9.37 4.14 -19.10
CA PHE A 138 -8.50 4.75 -18.10
C PHE A 138 -7.92 3.69 -17.16
N THR A 139 -6.80 4.00 -16.53
CA THR A 139 -6.18 3.17 -15.49
C THR A 139 -6.89 3.35 -14.15
N LEU A 140 -7.37 4.57 -13.87
CA LEU A 140 -8.02 4.96 -12.62
C LEU A 140 -8.94 6.15 -12.89
N ILE A 141 -10.11 6.16 -12.26
CA ILE A 141 -11.05 7.28 -12.33
C ILE A 141 -11.19 7.91 -10.95
N ILE A 142 -11.11 9.24 -10.88
CA ILE A 142 -11.31 10.01 -9.66
C ILE A 142 -12.48 10.96 -9.88
N VAL A 143 -13.39 11.03 -8.92
CA VAL A 143 -14.54 11.92 -8.97
C VAL A 143 -14.61 12.75 -7.69
N HIS A 144 -14.95 14.02 -7.81
CA HIS A 144 -15.15 14.90 -6.66
C HIS A 144 -16.55 15.51 -6.69
N ASN A 145 -17.31 15.33 -5.60
CA ASN A 145 -18.66 15.85 -5.42
C ASN A 145 -19.60 15.63 -6.63
N LEU A 146 -19.38 14.53 -7.38
CA LEU A 146 -20.25 14.14 -8.49
C LEU A 146 -21.68 13.90 -7.99
N ARG A 147 -22.67 14.33 -8.78
CA ARG A 147 -24.09 14.17 -8.45
C ARG A 147 -24.39 12.69 -8.13
N PRO A 148 -25.14 12.38 -7.04
CA PRO A 148 -25.34 11.01 -6.58
C PRO A 148 -25.86 10.05 -7.66
N SER A 149 -26.84 10.48 -8.46
CA SER A 149 -27.40 9.66 -9.54
C SER A 149 -26.39 9.32 -10.64
N LEU A 150 -25.47 10.22 -10.95
CA LEU A 150 -24.40 9.99 -11.93
C LEU A 150 -23.29 9.12 -11.34
N LEU A 151 -22.93 9.36 -10.08
CA LEU A 151 -21.97 8.54 -9.36
C LEU A 151 -22.43 7.08 -9.31
N GLN A 152 -23.73 6.85 -9.06
CA GLN A 152 -24.30 5.50 -9.03
C GLN A 152 -24.18 4.83 -10.39
N LYS A 153 -24.62 5.50 -11.46
CA LYS A 153 -24.49 4.99 -12.83
C LYS A 153 -23.03 4.64 -13.19
N LEU A 154 -22.09 5.52 -12.86
CA LEU A 154 -20.67 5.28 -13.13
C LEU A 154 -20.12 4.12 -12.29
N ALA A 155 -20.43 4.09 -10.99
CA ALA A 155 -19.99 3.03 -10.09
C ALA A 155 -20.53 1.66 -10.49
N ASP A 156 -21.81 1.57 -10.87
CA ASP A 156 -22.44 0.34 -11.38
C ASP A 156 -21.78 -0.13 -12.68
N PHE A 157 -21.54 0.79 -13.62
CA PHE A 157 -20.86 0.47 -14.87
C PHE A 157 -19.46 -0.09 -14.61
N LEU A 158 -18.64 0.60 -13.82
CA LEU A 158 -17.28 0.16 -13.50
C LEU A 158 -17.25 -1.13 -12.68
N TRP A 159 -18.31 -1.45 -11.93
CA TRP A 159 -18.44 -2.71 -11.20
C TRP A 159 -18.94 -3.88 -12.07
N SER A 160 -19.47 -3.59 -13.27
CA SER A 160 -20.06 -4.62 -14.13
C SER A 160 -19.04 -5.56 -14.77
N ASP A 161 -17.76 -5.16 -14.83
CA ASP A 161 -16.67 -5.95 -15.39
C ASP A 161 -15.40 -5.72 -14.56
N SER A 162 -14.78 -6.81 -14.09
CA SER A 162 -13.56 -6.75 -13.27
C SER A 162 -12.34 -6.20 -13.97
N SER A 163 -12.36 -6.09 -15.31
CA SER A 163 -11.31 -5.46 -16.11
C SER A 163 -11.40 -3.93 -16.15
N TYR A 164 -12.52 -3.35 -15.72
CA TYR A 164 -12.71 -1.91 -15.71
C TYR A 164 -11.95 -1.22 -14.57
N PRO A 165 -11.60 0.06 -14.74
CA PRO A 165 -10.73 0.73 -13.81
C PRO A 165 -11.34 0.91 -12.43
N PRO A 166 -10.50 0.91 -11.38
CA PRO A 166 -10.91 1.36 -10.05
C PRO A 166 -11.44 2.80 -10.08
N LEU A 167 -12.33 3.09 -9.13
CA LEU A 167 -12.94 4.40 -8.92
C LEU A 167 -12.59 4.92 -7.52
N ILE A 168 -12.04 6.13 -7.44
CA ILE A 168 -11.92 6.87 -6.19
C ILE A 168 -13.02 7.94 -6.14
N ALA A 169 -13.99 7.73 -5.25
CA ALA A 169 -15.07 8.67 -5.01
C ALA A 169 -14.75 9.57 -3.84
N VAL A 170 -14.58 10.87 -4.09
CA VAL A 170 -14.25 11.89 -3.09
C VAL A 170 -15.46 12.79 -2.86
N ARG A 171 -15.81 13.01 -1.60
CA ARG A 171 -16.83 13.98 -1.20
C ARG A 171 -16.30 14.91 -0.13
N SER A 172 -16.61 16.20 -0.24
CA SER A 172 -16.30 17.20 0.79
C SER A 172 -17.47 18.17 0.98
N ALA A 173 -17.66 18.58 2.22
CA ALA A 173 -18.66 19.55 2.65
C ALA A 173 -18.07 20.39 3.79
N GLY A 174 -17.58 21.59 3.46
CA GLY A 174 -16.94 22.46 4.44
C GLY A 174 -15.66 21.81 4.96
N PHE A 175 -15.59 21.61 6.28
CA PHE A 175 -14.43 20.99 6.95
C PHE A 175 -14.49 19.46 7.06
N LEU A 176 -15.60 18.85 6.63
CA LEU A 176 -15.77 17.39 6.64
C LEU A 176 -15.61 16.83 5.23
N ALA A 177 -15.00 15.66 5.14
CA ALA A 177 -14.80 14.98 3.88
C ALA A 177 -14.71 13.47 4.05
N GLN A 178 -14.89 12.75 2.95
CA GLN A 178 -14.59 11.33 2.88
C GLN A 178 -14.17 10.93 1.47
N PHE A 179 -13.44 9.82 1.37
CA PHE A 179 -13.25 9.15 0.09
C PHE A 179 -13.31 7.62 0.23
N PHE A 180 -13.64 6.97 -0.89
CA PHE A 180 -13.74 5.51 -1.00
C PHE A 180 -13.11 5.04 -2.30
N ILE A 181 -12.43 3.90 -2.25
CA ILE A 181 -11.82 3.27 -3.42
C ILE A 181 -12.63 2.02 -3.77
N GLN A 182 -13.38 2.08 -4.87
CA GLN A 182 -14.07 0.93 -5.43
C GLN A 182 -13.14 0.20 -6.40
N PHE A 183 -12.94 -1.11 -6.17
CA PHE A 183 -12.16 -2.00 -7.02
C PHE A 183 -12.61 -3.45 -6.78
N HIS A 184 -12.38 -4.34 -7.76
CA HIS A 184 -12.72 -5.76 -7.60
C HIS A 184 -11.63 -6.53 -6.84
N GLU A 185 -10.43 -6.55 -7.42
CA GLU A 185 -9.28 -7.28 -6.92
C GLU A 185 -8.03 -6.40 -7.08
N HIS A 186 -7.22 -6.35 -6.03
CA HIS A 186 -5.94 -5.65 -6.05
C HIS A 186 -4.87 -6.50 -5.39
N THR A 187 -3.98 -7.06 -6.21
CA THR A 187 -2.86 -7.91 -5.78
C THR A 187 -1.60 -7.06 -5.59
N ILE A 188 -0.93 -7.21 -4.45
CA ILE A 188 0.27 -6.44 -4.09
C ILE A 188 1.42 -7.41 -3.85
N ILE A 189 2.53 -7.18 -4.57
CA ILE A 189 3.80 -7.87 -4.33
C ILE A 189 4.66 -7.04 -3.38
N GLU A 190 4.84 -5.75 -3.66
CA GLU A 190 5.65 -4.85 -2.84
C GLU A 190 4.77 -4.09 -1.84
N SER A 191 4.36 -4.76 -0.77
CA SER A 191 3.55 -4.12 0.29
C SER A 191 4.35 -3.16 1.17
N HIS A 192 5.69 -3.17 1.06
CA HIS A 192 6.61 -2.49 1.98
C HIS A 192 6.35 -2.88 3.44
N SER A 193 6.10 -4.18 3.67
CA SER A 193 5.89 -4.74 5.00
C SER A 193 7.07 -4.45 5.93
N GLU A 194 6.78 -4.12 7.18
CA GLU A 194 7.79 -4.01 8.24
C GLU A 194 8.31 -5.39 8.70
N MET A 195 7.66 -6.48 8.28
CA MET A 195 8.09 -7.83 8.61
C MET A 195 9.40 -8.17 7.89
N ALA A 196 10.50 -8.22 8.63
CA ALA A 196 11.78 -8.64 8.09
C ALA A 196 11.74 -10.11 7.63
N PRO A 197 12.38 -10.45 6.49
CA PRO A 197 12.54 -11.83 6.07
C PRO A 197 13.25 -12.71 7.11
N SER A 198 12.99 -14.02 7.06
CA SER A 198 13.65 -14.96 7.97
C SER A 198 15.14 -15.09 7.68
N LEU A 199 15.93 -15.04 8.75
CA LEU A 199 17.37 -15.35 8.72
C LEU A 199 17.65 -16.85 8.79
N ARG A 200 16.63 -17.72 8.84
CA ARG A 200 16.81 -19.19 8.90
C ARG A 200 17.70 -19.65 10.07
N ILE A 201 17.68 -18.97 11.22
CA ILE A 201 18.52 -19.32 12.38
C ILE A 201 18.07 -20.64 13.02
N ASP A 202 16.76 -20.85 13.16
CA ASP A 202 16.18 -22.06 13.75
C ASP A 202 16.23 -23.27 12.79
N LYS A 203 16.17 -23.00 11.48
CA LYS A 203 16.21 -23.93 10.35
C LYS A 203 17.35 -23.56 9.37
N PRO A 204 18.63 -23.63 9.78
CA PRO A 204 19.75 -23.21 8.95
C PRO A 204 19.88 -24.10 7.73
N PHE A 205 20.15 -23.48 6.57
CA PHE A 205 20.49 -24.22 5.36
C PHE A 205 21.89 -24.85 5.49
N PRO A 206 22.20 -25.93 4.76
CA PRO A 206 23.39 -26.75 5.01
C PRO A 206 24.71 -25.98 5.08
N SER A 207 24.94 -25.04 4.17
CA SER A 207 26.18 -24.26 4.13
C SER A 207 26.30 -23.23 5.26
N LEU A 208 25.19 -22.67 5.75
CA LEU A 208 25.19 -21.81 6.95
C LEU A 208 25.49 -22.63 8.21
N LEU A 209 24.89 -23.80 8.33
CA LEU A 209 25.13 -24.72 9.44
C LEU A 209 26.59 -25.19 9.45
N GLU A 210 27.10 -25.63 8.30
CA GLU A 210 28.49 -26.04 8.14
C GLU A 210 29.46 -24.92 8.53
N HIS A 211 29.22 -23.69 8.05
CA HIS A 211 30.04 -22.54 8.41
C HIS A 211 30.05 -22.30 9.92
N ALA A 212 28.87 -22.22 10.55
CA ALA A 212 28.76 -21.99 11.99
C ALA A 212 29.41 -23.10 12.83
N LEU A 213 29.33 -24.36 12.38
CA LEU A 213 29.93 -25.49 13.08
C LEU A 213 31.45 -25.62 12.87
N SER A 214 31.98 -25.08 11.76
CA SER A 214 33.41 -25.12 11.44
C SER A 214 34.27 -24.18 12.29
N LEU A 215 33.67 -23.17 12.91
CA LEU A 215 34.39 -22.19 13.73
C LEU A 215 34.73 -22.78 15.10
N ASP A 216 36.00 -22.70 15.46
CA ASP A 216 36.50 -23.08 16.79
C ASP A 216 36.52 -21.85 17.70
N PHE A 217 35.41 -21.61 18.39
CA PHE A 217 35.26 -20.44 19.26
C PHE A 217 36.30 -20.46 20.38
N ASP A 218 36.67 -21.62 20.93
CA ASP A 218 37.57 -21.73 22.08
C ASP A 218 39.00 -21.28 21.74
N ASN A 219 39.51 -21.68 20.56
CA ASN A 219 40.89 -21.42 20.15
C ASN A 219 41.07 -20.21 19.22
N MET A 220 39.99 -19.55 18.79
CA MET A 220 40.06 -18.36 17.92
C MET A 220 40.75 -17.17 18.60
N ASP A 221 41.45 -16.33 17.81
CA ASP A 221 41.98 -15.08 18.31
C ASP A 221 40.84 -14.19 18.87
N PRO A 222 41.01 -13.53 20.04
CA PRO A 222 39.93 -12.72 20.63
C PRO A 222 39.46 -11.56 19.74
N THR A 223 40.30 -11.05 18.84
CA THR A 223 39.87 -10.01 17.89
C THR A 223 39.02 -10.62 16.79
N GLU A 224 39.37 -11.78 16.25
CA GLU A 224 38.56 -12.48 15.26
C GLU A 224 37.21 -12.93 15.85
N HIS A 225 37.22 -13.42 17.09
CA HIS A 225 36.03 -13.85 17.83
C HIS A 225 35.01 -12.71 18.03
N ALA A 226 35.48 -11.49 18.32
CA ALA A 226 34.66 -10.30 18.48
C ALA A 226 34.02 -9.79 17.17
N HIS A 227 34.45 -10.30 16.02
CA HIS A 227 33.94 -9.91 14.69
C HIS A 227 33.05 -10.98 14.03
N ILE A 228 32.73 -12.08 14.74
CA ILE A 228 31.80 -13.10 14.24
C ILE A 228 30.39 -12.50 14.21
N PRO A 229 29.68 -12.55 13.06
CA PRO A 229 28.32 -12.02 12.99
C PRO A 229 27.34 -12.80 13.86
N TYR A 230 26.39 -12.08 14.50
CA TYR A 230 25.49 -12.68 15.49
C TYR A 230 24.66 -13.86 14.95
N VAL A 231 24.34 -13.86 13.65
CA VAL A 231 23.60 -14.95 13.00
C VAL A 231 24.37 -16.27 13.12
N VAL A 232 25.69 -16.24 12.90
CA VAL A 232 26.55 -17.42 12.99
C VAL A 232 26.66 -17.90 14.43
N ILE A 233 26.79 -16.96 15.38
CA ILE A 233 26.77 -17.24 16.82
C ILE A 233 25.48 -17.94 17.22
N LEU A 234 24.32 -17.42 16.80
CA LEU A 234 23.01 -17.98 17.14
C LEU A 234 22.79 -19.36 16.52
N VAL A 235 23.20 -19.58 15.26
CA VAL A 235 23.12 -20.91 14.62
C VAL A 235 23.97 -21.92 15.37
N ARG A 236 25.20 -21.55 15.78
CA ARG A 236 26.05 -22.42 16.59
C ARG A 236 25.42 -22.73 17.95
N ALA A 237 24.99 -21.70 18.66
CA ALA A 237 24.44 -21.82 20.00
C ALA A 237 23.14 -22.64 20.04
N ILE A 238 22.24 -22.44 19.07
CA ILE A 238 20.99 -23.22 19.03
C ILE A 238 21.24 -24.69 18.69
N GLU A 239 22.24 -24.99 17.88
CA GLU A 239 22.61 -26.37 17.57
C GLU A 239 23.22 -27.07 18.79
N ASP A 240 24.11 -26.39 19.53
CA ASP A 240 24.69 -26.94 20.77
C ASP A 240 23.63 -27.09 21.88
N TRP A 241 22.67 -26.16 21.96
CA TRP A 241 21.50 -26.30 22.83
C TRP A 241 20.67 -27.54 22.46
N LYS A 242 20.33 -27.71 21.18
CA LYS A 242 19.54 -28.84 20.69
C LYS A 242 20.21 -30.19 21.01
N LYS A 243 21.54 -30.30 20.92
CA LYS A 243 22.29 -31.53 21.30
C LYS A 243 22.07 -31.95 22.75
N SER A 244 21.96 -30.99 23.66
CA SER A 244 21.76 -31.25 25.10
C SER A 244 20.29 -31.32 25.51
N HIS A 245 19.36 -30.90 24.66
CA HIS A 245 17.93 -30.76 24.96
C HIS A 245 17.02 -31.57 24.00
N GLY A 246 17.49 -32.73 23.54
CA GLY A 246 16.68 -33.66 22.74
C GLY A 246 16.22 -33.10 21.39
N GLY A 247 17.02 -32.25 20.77
CA GLY A 247 16.74 -31.62 19.47
C GLY A 247 15.77 -30.44 19.51
N GLN A 248 15.33 -30.02 20.70
CA GLN A 248 14.31 -28.97 20.85
C GLN A 248 14.96 -27.59 21.12
N PRO A 249 14.38 -26.50 20.58
CA PRO A 249 14.80 -25.14 20.94
C PRO A 249 14.30 -24.76 22.35
N PRO A 250 14.80 -23.68 22.96
CA PRO A 250 14.26 -23.14 24.21
C PRO A 250 12.77 -22.80 24.10
N LYS A 251 11.92 -23.37 24.97
CA LYS A 251 10.46 -23.15 24.96
C LYS A 251 10.02 -22.30 26.14
N THR A 252 10.46 -22.68 27.35
CA THR A 252 10.05 -22.02 28.58
C THR A 252 10.80 -20.71 28.82
N TYR A 253 10.24 -19.82 29.64
CA TYR A 253 10.93 -18.60 30.04
C TYR A 253 12.28 -18.89 30.72
N ALA A 254 12.35 -19.95 31.53
CA ALA A 254 13.58 -20.37 32.18
C ALA A 254 14.65 -20.83 31.18
N GLU A 255 14.28 -21.68 30.23
CA GLU A 255 15.18 -22.14 29.15
C GLU A 255 15.65 -20.98 28.28
N LYS A 256 14.78 -20.03 27.92
CA LYS A 256 15.15 -18.84 27.14
C LYS A 256 16.17 -17.96 27.87
N LYS A 257 16.00 -17.81 29.19
CA LYS A 257 16.95 -17.08 30.05
C LYS A 257 18.29 -17.83 30.17
N GLU A 258 18.24 -19.14 30.29
CA GLU A 258 19.44 -19.99 30.32
C GLU A 258 20.21 -19.94 29.01
N PHE A 259 19.53 -20.03 27.87
CA PHE A 259 20.13 -19.88 26.54
C PHE A 259 20.84 -18.52 26.37
N LYS A 260 20.17 -17.42 26.72
CA LYS A 260 20.76 -16.07 26.70
C LYS A 260 21.99 -15.96 27.61
N LYS A 261 21.94 -16.57 28.79
CA LYS A 261 23.11 -16.62 29.70
C LYS A 261 24.24 -17.44 29.08
N GLY A 262 23.92 -18.55 28.40
CA GLY A 262 24.86 -19.37 27.66
C GLY A 262 25.61 -18.57 26.59
N LEU A 263 24.88 -17.80 25.77
CA LEU A 263 25.47 -16.90 24.78
C LEU A 263 26.47 -15.92 25.40
N LEU A 264 26.08 -15.22 26.47
CA LEU A 264 26.97 -14.26 27.12
C LEU A 264 28.18 -14.93 27.79
N SER A 265 28.07 -16.20 28.20
CA SER A 265 29.19 -16.95 28.74
C SER A 265 30.22 -17.40 27.70
N MET A 266 29.88 -17.33 26.41
CA MET A 266 30.82 -17.59 25.30
C MET A 266 31.76 -16.41 25.04
N LYS A 267 31.52 -15.24 25.64
CA LYS A 267 32.41 -14.08 25.52
C LYS A 267 33.82 -14.39 26.04
N LYS A 268 34.84 -14.03 25.26
CA LYS A 268 36.25 -13.99 25.66
C LYS A 268 36.62 -12.67 26.32
N LYS A 269 36.00 -11.57 25.88
CA LYS A 269 36.17 -10.24 26.49
C LYS A 269 34.82 -9.65 26.84
N VAL A 270 34.80 -8.79 27.86
CA VAL A 270 33.55 -8.21 28.39
C VAL A 270 32.87 -7.31 27.34
N ASP A 271 33.65 -6.64 26.52
CA ASP A 271 33.26 -5.67 25.50
C ASP A 271 32.94 -6.28 24.12
N GLU A 272 32.73 -7.60 24.04
CA GLU A 272 32.33 -8.26 22.79
C GLU A 272 30.88 -7.96 22.42
N GLU A 273 30.77 -6.89 21.67
CA GLU A 273 29.54 -6.27 21.23
C GLU A 273 28.67 -7.16 20.31
N ASN A 274 29.26 -8.08 19.56
CA ASN A 274 28.58 -9.04 18.69
C ASN A 274 27.79 -10.10 19.48
N PHE A 275 28.28 -10.50 20.66
CA PHE A 275 27.56 -11.39 21.57
C PHE A 275 26.42 -10.68 22.32
N ASP A 276 26.57 -9.39 22.62
CA ASP A 276 25.45 -8.58 23.13
C ASP A 276 24.33 -8.46 22.09
N GLU A 277 24.70 -8.25 20.82
CA GLU A 277 23.76 -8.27 19.71
C GLU A 277 23.09 -9.65 19.54
N ALA A 278 23.86 -10.74 19.64
CA ALA A 278 23.32 -12.10 19.62
C ALA A 278 22.31 -12.34 20.75
N GLU A 279 22.61 -11.89 21.98
CA GLU A 279 21.68 -12.00 23.12
C GLU A 279 20.38 -11.22 22.88
N ALA A 280 20.47 -10.01 22.33
CA ALA A 280 19.33 -9.19 21.98
C ALA A 280 18.46 -9.84 20.89
N GLN A 281 19.10 -10.48 19.90
CA GLN A 281 18.44 -11.18 18.79
C GLN A 281 18.14 -12.66 19.07
N ALA A 282 18.41 -13.17 20.28
CA ALA A 282 18.30 -14.58 20.62
C ALA A 282 16.90 -15.16 20.39
N TYR A 283 15.86 -14.32 20.41
CA TYR A 283 14.50 -14.75 20.13
C TYR A 283 14.34 -15.43 18.77
N ARG A 284 15.16 -15.05 17.79
CA ARG A 284 15.17 -15.65 16.45
C ARG A 284 15.59 -17.12 16.43
N ALA A 285 16.25 -17.61 17.48
CA ALA A 285 16.65 -19.01 17.60
C ALA A 285 15.52 -19.96 18.01
N TRP A 286 14.47 -19.43 18.65
CA TRP A 286 13.29 -20.21 19.07
C TRP A 286 11.98 -19.73 18.45
N THR A 287 12.00 -18.66 17.66
CA THR A 287 10.91 -18.34 16.74
C THR A 287 10.99 -19.29 15.56
N GLU A 288 10.01 -20.17 15.42
CA GLU A 288 9.98 -21.11 14.30
C GLU A 288 9.83 -20.36 12.96
N THR A 289 10.75 -20.62 12.04
CA THR A 289 10.59 -20.18 10.66
C THR A 289 9.58 -21.07 9.96
N GLY A 290 8.45 -20.50 9.57
CA GLY A 290 7.45 -21.13 8.73
C GLY A 290 6.88 -20.16 7.71
N VAL A 291 5.75 -20.53 7.12
CA VAL A 291 4.94 -19.63 6.29
C VAL A 291 4.06 -18.79 7.23
N PRO A 292 4.13 -17.45 7.19
CA PRO A 292 3.25 -16.58 7.99
C PRO A 292 1.76 -16.88 7.73
N SER A 293 0.91 -16.69 8.75
CA SER A 293 -0.52 -16.95 8.66
C SER A 293 -1.17 -16.20 7.51
N GLU A 294 -0.77 -14.95 7.32
CA GLU A 294 -1.26 -14.02 6.30
C GLU A 294 -0.99 -14.61 4.90
N ILE A 295 0.23 -15.11 4.66
CA ILE A 295 0.60 -15.72 3.38
C ILE A 295 -0.07 -17.09 3.21
N SER A 296 -0.13 -17.90 4.26
CA SER A 296 -0.77 -19.21 4.20
C SER A 296 -2.26 -19.13 3.86
N SER A 297 -2.94 -18.06 4.30
CA SER A 297 -4.34 -17.81 3.98
C SER A 297 -4.57 -17.59 2.48
N LEU A 298 -3.59 -17.00 1.78
CA LEU A 298 -3.67 -16.77 0.34
C LEU A 298 -3.67 -18.09 -0.46
N PHE A 299 -3.12 -19.18 0.09
CA PHE A 299 -3.15 -20.49 -0.57
C PHE A 299 -4.54 -21.12 -0.62
N GLN A 300 -5.51 -20.54 0.10
CA GLN A 300 -6.92 -20.92 0.07
C GLN A 300 -7.75 -20.03 -0.87
N ASP A 301 -7.13 -19.06 -1.57
CA ASP A 301 -7.84 -18.16 -2.47
C ASP A 301 -8.51 -18.97 -3.62
N PRO A 302 -9.82 -18.77 -3.88
CA PRO A 302 -10.55 -19.48 -4.92
C PRO A 302 -9.91 -19.36 -6.32
N SER A 303 -9.21 -18.26 -6.63
CA SER A 303 -8.55 -18.04 -7.92
C SER A 303 -7.48 -19.09 -8.22
N LEU A 304 -6.92 -19.76 -7.20
CA LEU A 304 -5.95 -20.84 -7.40
C LEU A 304 -6.57 -22.13 -7.93
N SER A 305 -7.88 -22.33 -7.73
CA SER A 305 -8.60 -23.53 -8.18
C SER A 305 -9.07 -23.44 -9.64
N SER A 306 -9.15 -22.23 -10.18
CA SER A 306 -9.66 -21.94 -11.53
C SER A 306 -8.59 -21.35 -12.45
N LEU A 307 -7.30 -21.60 -12.16
CA LEU A 307 -6.19 -21.07 -12.97
C LEU A 307 -6.29 -21.52 -14.43
N SER A 308 -6.17 -20.54 -15.31
CA SER A 308 -6.09 -20.68 -16.76
C SER A 308 -4.86 -19.93 -17.27
N PRO A 309 -4.36 -20.18 -18.49
CA PRO A 309 -3.24 -19.41 -19.05
C PRO A 309 -3.49 -17.90 -19.16
N SER A 310 -4.76 -17.46 -19.13
CA SER A 310 -5.16 -16.04 -19.13
C SER A 310 -5.35 -15.46 -17.73
N SER A 311 -5.15 -16.24 -16.67
CA SER A 311 -5.27 -15.75 -15.31
C SER A 311 -4.12 -14.78 -14.98
N PRO A 312 -4.30 -13.84 -14.03
CA PRO A 312 -3.25 -12.91 -13.65
C PRO A 312 -1.98 -13.63 -13.18
N GLU A 313 -0.81 -13.15 -13.61
CA GLU A 313 0.51 -13.72 -13.30
C GLU A 313 0.73 -13.91 -11.79
N PHE A 314 0.22 -12.99 -10.98
CA PHE A 314 0.27 -13.06 -9.52
C PHE A 314 -0.24 -14.40 -8.97
N PHE A 315 -1.36 -14.93 -9.50
CA PHE A 315 -1.92 -16.19 -8.99
C PHE A 315 -1.14 -17.41 -9.48
N HIS A 316 -0.50 -17.35 -10.64
CA HIS A 316 0.44 -18.38 -11.09
C HIS A 316 1.67 -18.43 -10.17
N LEU A 317 2.22 -17.27 -9.79
CA LEU A 317 3.31 -17.15 -8.83
C LEU A 317 2.88 -17.64 -7.44
N LEU A 318 1.67 -17.30 -6.99
CA LEU A 318 1.13 -17.76 -5.71
C LEU A 318 0.92 -19.29 -5.68
N ALA A 319 0.46 -19.89 -6.77
CA ALA A 319 0.37 -21.35 -6.89
C ALA A 319 1.74 -22.02 -6.85
N ALA A 320 2.75 -21.45 -7.51
CA ALA A 320 4.14 -21.92 -7.42
C ALA A 320 4.69 -21.78 -6.00
N LEU A 321 4.37 -20.68 -5.30
CA LEU A 321 4.75 -20.46 -3.91
C LEU A 321 4.13 -21.50 -2.98
N HIS A 322 2.84 -21.81 -3.14
CA HIS A 322 2.20 -22.87 -2.37
C HIS A 322 2.97 -24.19 -2.55
N LYS A 323 3.24 -24.61 -3.79
CA LYS A 323 4.03 -25.82 -4.08
C LYS A 323 5.43 -25.77 -3.48
N PHE A 324 6.08 -24.60 -3.49
CA PHE A 324 7.39 -24.41 -2.88
C PHE A 324 7.34 -24.67 -1.37
N THR A 325 6.35 -24.11 -0.68
CA THR A 325 6.20 -24.22 0.78
C THR A 325 5.83 -25.63 1.26
N LEU A 326 5.32 -26.49 0.38
CA LEU A 326 5.09 -27.91 0.69
C LEU A 326 6.40 -28.72 0.76
N ARG A 327 7.51 -28.18 0.26
CA ARG A 327 8.81 -28.85 0.30
C ARG A 327 9.49 -28.59 1.66
N PRO A 328 10.21 -29.57 2.24
CA PRO A 328 11.08 -29.30 3.39
C PRO A 328 12.05 -28.16 3.06
N PRO A 329 12.28 -27.19 3.98
CA PRO A 329 11.90 -27.20 5.40
C PRO A 329 10.55 -26.53 5.73
N HIS A 330 9.64 -26.41 4.75
CA HIS A 330 8.31 -25.80 4.87
C HIS A 330 8.34 -24.29 5.17
N THR A 331 9.13 -23.58 4.37
CA THR A 331 9.38 -22.15 4.53
C THR A 331 9.11 -21.41 3.23
N LEU A 332 8.96 -20.09 3.30
CA LEU A 332 9.04 -19.22 2.13
C LEU A 332 10.45 -19.26 1.50
N PRO A 333 10.60 -18.99 0.20
CA PRO A 333 11.90 -18.84 -0.44
C PRO A 333 12.80 -17.85 0.32
N LEU A 334 14.08 -18.17 0.42
CA LEU A 334 15.05 -17.33 1.10
C LEU A 334 15.29 -16.02 0.34
N THR A 335 15.29 -14.90 1.06
CA THR A 335 15.80 -13.62 0.57
C THR A 335 17.25 -13.44 0.99
N SER A 336 18.09 -12.91 0.11
CA SER A 336 19.51 -12.67 0.40
C SER A 336 19.77 -11.43 1.28
N THR A 337 18.74 -10.64 1.59
CA THR A 337 18.85 -9.42 2.40
C THR A 337 19.23 -9.76 3.84
N LEU A 338 20.33 -9.19 4.31
CA LEU A 338 20.78 -9.28 5.70
C LEU A 338 20.70 -7.91 6.36
N PRO A 339 20.34 -7.82 7.65
CA PRO A 339 20.44 -6.57 8.40
C PRO A 339 21.91 -6.18 8.59
N ASP A 340 22.13 -4.93 9.01
CA ASP A 340 23.43 -4.55 9.57
C ASP A 340 23.71 -5.35 10.84
N MET A 341 24.99 -5.63 11.11
CA MET A 341 25.41 -6.40 12.27
C MET A 341 26.87 -6.12 12.62
N ARG A 342 27.20 -6.27 13.90
CA ARG A 342 28.56 -6.08 14.41
C ARG A 342 29.47 -7.22 13.96
N SER A 343 30.22 -6.96 12.90
CA SER A 343 31.13 -7.92 12.28
C SER A 343 32.20 -7.19 11.47
N ASP A 344 33.32 -7.85 11.17
CA ASP A 344 34.26 -7.32 10.19
C ASP A 344 33.72 -7.48 8.76
N THR A 345 34.30 -6.73 7.83
CA THR A 345 33.90 -6.75 6.42
C THR A 345 34.02 -8.13 5.79
N LYS A 346 35.01 -8.94 6.20
CA LYS A 346 35.28 -10.25 5.59
C LYS A 346 34.21 -11.27 5.97
N ASN A 347 33.89 -11.36 7.26
CA ASN A 347 32.88 -12.26 7.80
C ASN A 347 31.48 -11.86 7.34
N TYR A 348 31.16 -10.56 7.32
CA TYR A 348 29.89 -10.08 6.79
C TYR A 348 29.70 -10.44 5.31
N ILE A 349 30.70 -10.17 4.45
CA ILE A 349 30.64 -10.52 3.01
C ILE A 349 30.55 -12.04 2.82
N HIS A 350 31.26 -12.82 3.63
CA HIS A 350 31.16 -14.28 3.57
C HIS A 350 29.75 -14.76 3.88
N LEU A 351 29.13 -14.27 4.96
CA LEU A 351 27.76 -14.58 5.31
C LEU A 351 26.79 -14.16 4.19
N GLN A 352 26.92 -12.95 3.66
CA GLN A 352 26.12 -12.47 2.54
C GLN A 352 26.24 -13.38 1.31
N THR A 353 27.44 -13.90 1.03
CA THR A 353 27.66 -14.83 -0.08
C THR A 353 26.94 -16.16 0.13
N LEU A 354 26.91 -16.69 1.36
CA LEU A 354 26.17 -17.91 1.70
C LEU A 354 24.66 -17.74 1.46
N TYR A 355 24.08 -16.64 1.95
CA TYR A 355 22.66 -16.33 1.75
C TYR A 355 22.32 -16.09 0.29
N LYS A 356 23.16 -15.37 -0.45
CA LYS A 356 22.96 -15.12 -1.88
C LYS A 356 22.94 -16.42 -2.67
N LYS A 357 23.91 -17.31 -2.42
CA LYS A 357 23.98 -18.61 -3.10
C LYS A 357 22.74 -19.45 -2.80
N GLN A 358 22.34 -19.57 -1.53
CA GLN A 358 21.14 -20.31 -1.15
C GLN A 358 19.86 -19.70 -1.75
N ALA A 359 19.74 -18.38 -1.78
CA ALA A 359 18.61 -17.69 -2.40
C ALA A 359 18.55 -17.94 -3.91
N GLU A 360 19.68 -17.96 -4.62
CA GLU A 360 19.75 -18.29 -6.05
C GLU A 360 19.33 -19.74 -6.32
N GLU A 361 19.76 -20.69 -5.49
CA GLU A 361 19.35 -22.10 -5.58
C GLU A 361 17.83 -22.28 -5.34
N GLU A 362 17.29 -21.68 -4.27
CA GLU A 362 15.85 -21.72 -3.98
C GLU A 362 15.02 -21.01 -5.06
N LYS A 363 15.55 -19.92 -5.62
CA LYS A 363 14.92 -19.18 -6.73
C LYS A 363 14.88 -20.00 -8.02
N ALA A 364 15.92 -20.76 -8.34
CA ALA A 364 15.90 -21.68 -9.47
C ALA A 364 14.80 -22.74 -9.31
N ILE A 365 14.66 -23.31 -8.11
CA ILE A 365 13.57 -24.24 -7.78
C ILE A 365 12.21 -23.57 -7.98
N PHE A 366 12.06 -22.32 -7.52
CA PHE A 366 10.82 -21.56 -7.70
C PHE A 366 10.50 -21.33 -9.19
N LYS A 367 11.48 -20.95 -10.01
CA LYS A 367 11.34 -20.78 -11.46
C LYS A 367 10.89 -22.08 -12.14
N ASP A 368 11.42 -23.22 -11.73
CA ASP A 368 10.99 -24.52 -12.25
C ASP A 368 9.53 -24.84 -11.89
N LEU A 369 9.09 -24.45 -10.68
CA LEU A 369 7.69 -24.61 -10.26
C LEU A 369 6.74 -23.69 -11.05
N VAL A 370 7.16 -22.47 -11.38
CA VAL A 370 6.41 -21.55 -12.25
C VAL A 370 6.29 -22.15 -13.65
N LYS A 371 7.39 -22.60 -14.25
CA LYS A 371 7.40 -23.27 -15.58
C LYS A 371 6.53 -24.51 -15.61
N ALA A 372 6.55 -25.33 -14.55
CA ALA A 372 5.68 -26.50 -14.41
C ALA A 372 4.18 -26.13 -14.31
N GLY A 373 3.85 -24.85 -14.04
CA GLY A 373 2.50 -24.30 -14.11
C GLY A 373 1.99 -24.02 -15.52
N GLY A 374 2.84 -24.12 -16.55
CA GLY A 374 2.44 -23.98 -17.95
C GLY A 374 2.30 -22.55 -18.46
N VAL A 375 2.89 -21.57 -17.77
CA VAL A 375 2.94 -20.16 -18.17
C VAL A 375 4.38 -19.65 -18.17
N GLU A 376 4.68 -18.74 -19.09
CA GLU A 376 5.94 -17.98 -19.08
C GLU A 376 5.70 -16.65 -18.37
N ILE A 377 6.52 -16.36 -17.37
CA ILE A 377 6.48 -15.12 -16.58
C ILE A 377 7.88 -14.52 -16.63
N ASP A 378 7.93 -13.20 -16.75
CA ASP A 378 9.19 -12.46 -16.78
C ASP A 378 10.05 -12.71 -15.53
N ASP A 379 11.36 -12.87 -15.76
CA ASP A 379 12.32 -13.21 -14.71
C ASP A 379 12.45 -12.09 -13.65
N GLU A 380 12.29 -10.82 -14.02
CA GLU A 380 12.31 -9.69 -13.10
C GLU A 380 11.08 -9.73 -12.17
N LEU A 381 9.91 -10.10 -12.69
CA LEU A 381 8.70 -10.25 -11.88
C LEU A 381 8.82 -11.43 -10.90
N ILE A 382 9.42 -12.54 -11.32
CA ILE A 382 9.70 -13.68 -10.43
C ILE A 382 10.65 -13.26 -9.31
N ASP A 383 11.73 -12.56 -9.65
CA ASP A 383 12.71 -12.06 -8.69
C ASP A 383 12.04 -11.10 -7.67
N LEU A 384 11.19 -10.20 -8.16
CA LEU A 384 10.40 -9.28 -7.33
C LEU A 384 9.44 -10.03 -6.39
N PHE A 385 8.74 -11.04 -6.89
CA PHE A 385 7.80 -11.85 -6.13
C PHE A 385 8.49 -12.65 -5.03
N VAL A 386 9.60 -13.33 -5.36
CA VAL A 386 10.38 -14.12 -4.40
C VAL A 386 10.94 -13.20 -3.30
N LYS A 387 11.48 -12.04 -3.66
CA LYS A 387 12.01 -11.05 -2.71
C LYS A 387 10.94 -10.61 -1.69
N ASN A 388 9.68 -10.50 -2.12
CA ASN A 388 8.58 -10.01 -1.29
C ASN A 388 7.58 -11.09 -0.87
N ALA A 389 7.92 -12.38 -0.99
CA ALA A 389 7.01 -13.50 -0.70
C ALA A 389 6.46 -13.50 0.74
N HIS A 390 7.13 -12.79 1.65
CA HIS A 390 6.75 -12.62 3.06
C HIS A 390 5.65 -11.57 3.29
N GLY A 391 5.38 -10.70 2.30
CA GLY A 391 4.50 -9.54 2.43
C GLY A 391 3.45 -9.45 1.32
N LEU A 392 3.11 -10.55 0.65
CA LEU A 392 2.10 -10.57 -0.41
C LEU A 392 0.71 -10.28 0.14
N LEU A 393 -0.11 -9.58 -0.64
CA LEU A 393 -1.51 -9.30 -0.29
C LEU A 393 -2.42 -9.47 -1.50
N VAL A 394 -3.62 -9.99 -1.25
CA VAL A 394 -4.75 -9.95 -2.19
C VAL A 394 -5.88 -9.19 -1.50
N LEU A 395 -6.24 -8.03 -2.05
CA LEU A 395 -7.32 -7.21 -1.56
C LEU A 395 -8.56 -7.43 -2.42
N ARG A 396 -9.72 -7.59 -1.78
CA ARG A 396 -11.03 -7.64 -2.42
C ARG A 396 -11.79 -6.39 -2.02
N GLY A 397 -12.10 -5.55 -3.00
CA GLY A 397 -12.85 -4.33 -2.73
C GLY A 397 -14.35 -4.57 -2.67
N LYS A 398 -15.08 -3.49 -2.42
CA LYS A 398 -16.55 -3.47 -2.38
C LYS A 398 -17.05 -2.38 -3.31
N GLN A 399 -18.29 -2.52 -3.75
CA GLN A 399 -18.99 -1.44 -4.43
C GLN A 399 -19.26 -0.30 -3.43
N ILE A 400 -19.22 0.94 -3.90
CA ILE A 400 -19.63 2.09 -3.09
C ILE A 400 -21.08 1.90 -2.59
N TRP A 401 -21.38 2.37 -1.38
CA TRP A 401 -22.63 2.17 -0.63
C TRP A 401 -22.95 0.76 -0.13
N ALA A 402 -22.07 -0.23 -0.35
CA ALA A 402 -22.25 -1.57 0.23
C ALA A 402 -22.33 -1.53 1.77
N PHE A 403 -21.53 -0.66 2.40
CA PHE A 403 -21.53 -0.47 3.85
C PHE A 403 -22.82 0.21 4.35
N ASP A 404 -23.30 1.23 3.64
CA ASP A 404 -24.54 1.95 3.94
C ASP A 404 -25.78 1.03 3.92
N SER A 405 -25.70 -0.08 3.19
CA SER A 405 -26.75 -1.10 3.10
C SER A 405 -26.67 -2.18 4.19
N ASP A 406 -25.55 -2.25 4.93
CA ASP A 406 -25.32 -3.23 6.00
C ASP A 406 -25.65 -2.65 7.37
N ARG A 407 -26.93 -2.72 7.75
CA ARG A 407 -27.41 -2.21 9.06
C ARG A 407 -26.68 -2.83 10.25
N ALA A 408 -26.33 -4.12 10.18
CA ALA A 408 -25.61 -4.78 11.26
C ALA A 408 -24.17 -4.26 11.37
N GLY A 409 -23.51 -4.10 10.22
CA GLY A 409 -22.21 -3.46 10.12
C GLY A 409 -22.21 -2.02 10.65
N LEU A 410 -23.21 -1.21 10.27
CA LEU A 410 -23.39 0.15 10.77
C LEU A 410 -23.58 0.20 12.29
N ALA A 411 -24.44 -0.66 12.86
CA ALA A 411 -24.66 -0.72 14.30
C ALA A 411 -23.38 -1.10 15.06
N ASN A 412 -22.63 -2.08 14.56
CA ASN A 412 -21.34 -2.45 15.15
C ASN A 412 -20.30 -1.33 15.03
N ALA A 413 -20.27 -0.63 13.89
CA ALA A 413 -19.36 0.49 13.66
C ALA A 413 -19.70 1.71 14.54
N LEU A 414 -20.98 2.00 14.77
CA LEU A 414 -21.41 3.02 15.73
C LEU A 414 -20.94 2.72 17.16
N ALA A 415 -20.86 1.45 17.54
CA ALA A 415 -20.35 1.05 18.86
C ALA A 415 -18.81 1.08 18.97
N THR A 416 -18.10 0.74 17.89
CA THR A 416 -16.63 0.54 17.90
C THR A 416 -15.84 1.76 17.41
N SER A 417 -16.43 2.54 16.51
CA SER A 417 -15.85 3.73 15.87
C SER A 417 -16.95 4.79 15.68
N PRO A 418 -17.54 5.29 16.78
CA PRO A 418 -18.72 6.16 16.73
C PRO A 418 -18.48 7.42 15.91
N ARG A 419 -17.31 8.07 16.09
CA ARG A 419 -16.98 9.34 15.45
C ARG A 419 -16.81 9.20 13.93
N GLU A 420 -16.09 8.15 13.51
CA GLU A 420 -15.89 7.80 12.11
C GLU A 420 -17.22 7.50 11.42
N THR A 421 -18.01 6.64 12.06
CA THR A 421 -19.30 6.19 11.53
C THR A 421 -20.29 7.34 11.47
N SER A 422 -20.29 8.23 12.47
CA SER A 422 -21.14 9.41 12.47
C SER A 422 -20.84 10.37 11.33
N THR A 423 -19.57 10.66 11.11
CA THR A 423 -19.12 11.52 10.00
C THR A 423 -19.50 10.91 8.65
N HIS A 424 -19.28 9.61 8.49
CA HIS A 424 -19.67 8.87 7.30
C HIS A 424 -21.18 8.93 7.05
N LEU A 425 -21.99 8.61 8.06
CA LEU A 425 -23.45 8.63 7.96
C LEU A 425 -24.00 10.02 7.61
N ALA A 426 -23.42 11.08 8.17
CA ALA A 426 -23.79 12.45 7.84
C ALA A 426 -23.49 12.79 6.37
N MET A 427 -22.34 12.35 5.84
CA MET A 427 -21.97 12.50 4.42
C MET A 427 -22.86 11.67 3.48
N SER A 428 -23.25 10.47 3.91
CA SER A 428 -24.22 9.63 3.20
C SER A 428 -25.62 10.24 3.22
N ALA A 429 -26.04 10.83 4.34
CA ALA A 429 -27.31 11.56 4.43
C ALA A 429 -27.34 12.76 3.48
N LEU A 430 -26.24 13.52 3.37
CA LEU A 430 -26.11 14.59 2.38
C LEU A 430 -26.25 14.06 0.95
N THR A 431 -25.65 12.90 0.65
CA THR A 431 -25.77 12.22 -0.64
C THR A 431 -27.24 11.92 -0.95
N ALA A 432 -27.93 11.27 -0.02
CA ALA A 432 -29.32 10.87 -0.17
C ALA A 432 -30.26 12.09 -0.28
N PHE A 433 -30.04 13.14 0.52
CA PHE A 433 -30.80 14.38 0.45
C PHE A 433 -30.65 15.05 -0.92
N THR A 434 -29.40 15.23 -1.39
CA THR A 434 -29.10 15.89 -2.67
C THR A 434 -29.67 15.11 -3.86
N SER A 435 -29.73 13.78 -3.76
CA SER A 435 -30.35 12.93 -4.78
C SER A 435 -31.84 13.21 -4.95
N LYS A 436 -32.56 13.47 -3.85
CA LYS A 436 -34.00 13.77 -3.84
C LYS A 436 -34.30 15.27 -4.06
N ASN A 437 -33.42 16.15 -3.59
CA ASN A 437 -33.61 17.59 -3.55
C ASN A 437 -32.41 18.34 -4.16
N PRO A 438 -32.18 18.24 -5.49
CA PRO A 438 -30.94 18.70 -6.13
C PRO A 438 -30.71 20.22 -6.06
N THR A 439 -31.75 21.02 -5.81
CA THR A 439 -31.68 22.49 -5.77
C THR A 439 -31.85 23.06 -4.37
N SER A 440 -32.02 22.21 -3.35
CA SER A 440 -32.28 22.65 -1.98
C SER A 440 -31.06 22.45 -1.10
N THR A 441 -30.90 23.32 -0.12
CA THR A 441 -29.89 23.18 0.93
C THR A 441 -30.49 22.37 2.10
N PRO A 442 -29.81 21.33 2.60
CA PRO A 442 -30.30 20.55 3.74
C PRO A 442 -30.22 21.33 5.05
N THR A 443 -31.18 21.09 5.95
CA THR A 443 -31.06 21.43 7.38
C THR A 443 -30.41 20.29 8.17
N ALA A 444 -29.94 20.56 9.40
CA ALA A 444 -29.40 19.51 10.28
C ALA A 444 -30.47 18.45 10.59
N GLU A 445 -31.73 18.88 10.76
CA GLU A 445 -32.88 18.00 10.98
C GLU A 445 -33.17 17.10 9.79
N ASP A 446 -33.08 17.62 8.55
CA ASP A 446 -33.25 16.81 7.33
C ASP A 446 -32.21 15.69 7.26
N LEU A 447 -30.94 16.01 7.52
CA LEU A 447 -29.85 15.05 7.49
C LEU A 447 -29.98 14.02 8.60
N ARG A 448 -30.31 14.47 9.83
CA ARG A 448 -30.50 13.59 10.98
C ARG A 448 -31.63 12.59 10.75
N SER A 449 -32.75 13.03 10.18
CA SER A 449 -33.86 12.14 9.82
C SER A 449 -33.45 11.05 8.81
N ILE A 450 -32.61 11.40 7.83
CA ILE A 450 -32.10 10.42 6.85
C ILE A 450 -31.14 9.42 7.51
N VAL A 451 -30.30 9.88 8.46
CA VAL A 451 -29.44 8.99 9.24
C VAL A 451 -30.28 7.97 9.99
N GLU A 452 -31.32 8.41 10.71
CA GLU A 452 -32.23 7.54 11.47
C GLU A 452 -32.88 6.48 10.57
N ASP A 453 -33.36 6.87 9.39
CA ASP A 453 -33.93 5.95 8.41
C ASP A 453 -32.91 4.89 7.92
N THR A 454 -31.65 5.29 7.79
CA THR A 454 -30.56 4.44 7.30
C THR A 454 -30.20 3.36 8.32
N VAL A 455 -29.95 3.77 9.57
CA VAL A 455 -29.56 2.85 10.66
C VAL A 455 -30.73 2.03 11.20
N GLY A 456 -31.96 2.54 11.08
CA GLY A 456 -33.19 1.92 11.56
C GLY A 456 -33.57 2.36 12.99
N PRO A 457 -34.82 2.07 13.41
CA PRO A 457 -35.43 2.65 14.61
C PRO A 457 -34.82 2.16 15.94
N ASP A 458 -34.11 1.04 15.93
CA ASP A 458 -33.54 0.42 17.14
C ASP A 458 -32.10 0.87 17.41
N ALA A 459 -31.51 1.70 16.55
CA ALA A 459 -30.13 2.14 16.66
C ALA A 459 -30.00 3.34 17.61
N GLU A 460 -29.15 3.22 18.63
CA GLU A 460 -28.75 4.36 19.46
C GLU A 460 -27.73 5.22 18.71
N LEU A 461 -28.10 6.48 18.43
CA LEU A 461 -27.23 7.43 17.74
C LEU A 461 -26.34 8.19 18.74
N PRO A 462 -25.01 8.19 18.57
CA PRO A 462 -24.10 8.98 19.41
C PRO A 462 -24.21 10.47 19.11
N SER A 463 -23.82 11.31 20.08
CA SER A 463 -23.87 12.78 19.93
C SER A 463 -23.04 13.31 18.76
N HIS A 464 -22.00 12.59 18.35
CA HIS A 464 -21.19 12.92 17.18
C HIS A 464 -22.00 13.03 15.88
N ILE A 465 -23.18 12.40 15.79
CA ILE A 465 -24.08 12.57 14.65
C ILE A 465 -24.55 14.01 14.56
N ASP A 466 -24.98 14.60 15.68
CA ASP A 466 -25.55 15.94 15.72
C ASP A 466 -24.49 16.99 15.34
N ASP A 467 -23.25 16.80 15.82
CA ASP A 467 -22.10 17.62 15.44
C ASP A 467 -21.81 17.53 13.93
N ALA A 468 -21.76 16.30 13.38
CA ALA A 468 -21.45 16.08 11.98
C ALA A 468 -22.53 16.60 11.03
N VAL A 469 -23.81 16.33 11.32
CA VAL A 469 -24.93 16.84 10.48
C VAL A 469 -25.06 18.36 10.59
N GLY A 470 -24.80 18.94 11.77
CA GLY A 470 -24.77 20.38 11.97
C GLY A 470 -23.69 21.06 11.12
N GLU A 471 -22.48 20.50 11.12
CA GLU A 471 -21.36 21.03 10.33
C GLU A 471 -21.60 20.88 8.82
N ILE A 472 -22.16 19.75 8.37
CA ILE A 472 -22.52 19.58 6.96
C ILE A 472 -23.62 20.55 6.55
N ALA A 473 -24.68 20.70 7.33
CA ALA A 473 -25.77 21.63 7.01
C ALA A 473 -25.29 23.08 6.95
N ARG A 474 -24.24 23.44 7.72
CA ARG A 474 -23.61 24.76 7.68
C ARG A 474 -22.93 25.06 6.35
N ALA A 475 -22.32 24.07 5.71
CA ALA A 475 -21.51 24.24 4.50
C ALA A 475 -21.58 23.04 3.54
N PRO A 476 -22.76 22.66 3.02
CA PRO A 476 -22.98 21.36 2.37
C PRO A 476 -22.29 21.21 1.01
N THR A 477 -21.91 22.31 0.38
CA THR A 477 -21.28 22.35 -0.94
C THR A 477 -19.92 23.05 -0.95
N ALA A 478 -19.44 23.53 0.20
CA ALA A 478 -18.23 24.34 0.26
C ALA A 478 -16.99 23.48 0.03
N ASP A 479 -16.20 23.84 -0.99
CA ASP A 479 -14.88 23.26 -1.26
C ASP A 479 -13.79 24.21 -0.74
N LEU A 480 -13.37 24.02 0.51
CA LEU A 480 -12.43 24.92 1.18
C LEU A 480 -10.98 24.62 0.73
N PRO A 481 -10.15 25.63 0.40
CA PRO A 481 -8.80 25.40 -0.12
C PRO A 481 -7.89 24.51 0.74
N ASN A 482 -7.99 24.64 2.07
CA ASN A 482 -7.22 23.85 3.03
C ASN A 482 -7.67 22.38 3.07
N VAL A 483 -8.98 22.13 2.99
CA VAL A 483 -9.55 20.78 2.95
C VAL A 483 -9.24 20.14 1.61
N ALA A 484 -9.39 20.89 0.52
CA ALA A 484 -9.01 20.50 -0.83
C ALA A 484 -7.53 20.12 -0.93
N ALA A 485 -6.62 20.91 -0.35
CA ALA A 485 -5.19 20.62 -0.36
C ALA A 485 -4.85 19.35 0.46
N PHE A 486 -5.49 19.17 1.62
CA PHE A 486 -5.30 18.00 2.48
C PHE A 486 -5.80 16.71 1.80
N LEU A 487 -7.04 16.72 1.28
CA LEU A 487 -7.58 15.62 0.48
C LEU A 487 -6.75 15.37 -0.77
N GLY A 488 -6.27 16.44 -1.41
CA GLY A 488 -5.38 16.37 -2.56
C GLY A 488 -4.14 15.53 -2.30
N GLY A 489 -3.55 15.61 -1.09
CA GLY A 489 -2.42 14.77 -0.71
C GLY A 489 -2.82 13.31 -0.47
N MET A 490 -3.86 13.09 0.35
CA MET A 490 -4.31 11.75 0.71
C MET A 490 -4.77 10.94 -0.51
N VAL A 491 -5.69 11.51 -1.29
CA VAL A 491 -6.29 10.81 -2.44
C VAL A 491 -5.27 10.56 -3.54
N ALA A 492 -4.35 11.50 -3.80
CA ALA A 492 -3.28 11.28 -4.77
C ALA A 492 -2.35 10.14 -4.34
N GLN A 493 -2.03 10.03 -3.05
CA GLN A 493 -1.22 8.92 -2.57
C GLN A 493 -1.95 7.58 -2.71
N GLU A 494 -3.24 7.52 -2.40
CA GLU A 494 -4.04 6.31 -2.62
C GLU A 494 -4.13 5.94 -4.12
N ALA A 495 -4.27 6.94 -5.00
CA ALA A 495 -4.20 6.73 -6.44
C ALA A 495 -2.83 6.15 -6.87
N ILE A 496 -1.72 6.66 -6.35
CA ILE A 496 -0.38 6.14 -6.63
C ILE A 496 -0.26 4.68 -6.20
N LYS A 497 -0.77 4.31 -5.02
CA LYS A 497 -0.79 2.90 -4.56
C LYS A 497 -1.56 2.01 -5.53
N MET A 498 -2.74 2.46 -5.98
CA MET A 498 -3.56 1.71 -6.94
C MET A 498 -2.88 1.54 -8.29
N ILE A 499 -2.18 2.57 -8.79
CA ILE A 499 -1.47 2.55 -10.08
C ILE A 499 -0.23 1.66 -10.02
N THR A 500 0.60 1.85 -8.98
CA THR A 500 1.89 1.17 -8.83
C THR A 500 1.75 -0.27 -8.34
N LYS A 501 0.61 -0.60 -7.70
CA LYS A 501 0.41 -1.86 -6.95
C LYS A 501 1.48 -2.05 -5.86
N GLN A 502 1.95 -0.94 -5.31
CA GLN A 502 2.88 -0.89 -4.17
C GLN A 502 2.22 -0.22 -2.98
N TYR A 503 2.65 -0.61 -1.77
CA TYR A 503 2.01 -0.27 -0.50
C TYR A 503 0.54 -0.75 -0.42
N VAL A 504 -0.06 -0.61 0.75
CA VAL A 504 -1.44 -1.05 1.00
C VAL A 504 -2.39 0.15 0.90
N PRO A 505 -3.35 0.17 -0.04
CA PRO A 505 -4.38 1.19 -0.10
C PRO A 505 -5.35 1.06 1.08
N GLN A 506 -5.97 2.18 1.46
CA GLN A 506 -6.93 2.17 2.55
C GLN A 506 -8.18 1.33 2.23
N ARG A 507 -8.71 0.65 3.25
CA ARG A 507 -9.93 -0.16 3.14
C ARG A 507 -11.11 0.59 3.74
N GLY A 508 -12.28 0.45 3.11
CA GLY A 508 -13.49 1.15 3.52
C GLY A 508 -13.46 2.64 3.15
N TYR A 509 -14.33 3.42 3.79
CA TYR A 509 -14.35 4.87 3.68
C TYR A 509 -13.28 5.46 4.58
N THR A 510 -12.44 6.32 4.03
CA THR A 510 -11.59 7.20 4.83
C THR A 510 -12.37 8.49 5.07
N VAL A 511 -12.64 8.79 6.34
CA VAL A 511 -13.31 10.01 6.78
C VAL A 511 -12.30 11.01 7.31
N VAL A 512 -12.57 12.29 7.09
CA VAL A 512 -11.70 13.41 7.42
C VAL A 512 -12.54 14.48 8.09
N ASP A 513 -12.04 14.98 9.20
CA ASP A 513 -12.61 16.10 9.92
C ASP A 513 -11.51 17.10 10.24
N MET A 514 -11.62 18.26 9.61
CA MET A 514 -10.69 19.37 9.73
C MET A 514 -11.16 20.43 10.75
N VAL A 515 -12.28 20.20 11.44
CA VAL A 515 -12.69 20.96 12.62
C VAL A 515 -11.88 20.49 13.82
N GLU A 516 -11.89 19.17 14.06
CA GLU A 516 -11.19 18.54 15.18
C GLU A 516 -9.85 17.91 14.78
N MET A 517 -9.46 18.01 13.50
CA MET A 517 -8.15 17.63 12.94
C MET A 517 -7.80 16.14 13.11
N TRP A 518 -8.67 15.26 12.59
CA TRP A 518 -8.45 13.82 12.60
C TRP A 518 -8.91 13.14 11.31
N THR A 519 -8.44 11.92 11.12
CA THR A 519 -8.85 11.04 10.03
C THR A 519 -9.11 9.65 10.58
N GLY A 520 -10.06 8.91 10.01
CA GLY A 520 -10.33 7.54 10.39
C GLY A 520 -10.84 6.72 9.21
N ALA A 521 -10.94 5.41 9.41
CA ALA A 521 -11.46 4.47 8.41
C ALA A 521 -12.68 3.74 8.96
N VAL A 522 -13.70 3.52 8.12
CA VAL A 522 -14.93 2.82 8.50
C VAL A 522 -15.48 2.00 7.34
N GLY A 523 -16.13 0.87 7.63
CA GLY A 523 -16.77 0.04 6.60
C GLY A 523 -15.81 -0.79 5.74
N ALA A 524 -14.61 -1.11 6.28
CA ALA A 524 -13.62 -1.96 5.63
C ALA A 524 -14.15 -3.37 5.29
#